data_AF-E2AG34-F1
#
_entry.id   AF-E2AG34-F1
#
_cell.length_a   1.000
_cell.length_b   1.000
_cell.length_c   1.000
_cell.angle_alpha   90.00
_cell.angle_beta   90.00
_cell.angle_gamma   90.00
#
_symmetry.space_group_name_H-M   'P 1'
#
loop_
_entity.id
_entity.type
_entity.pdbx_description
1 polymer ?
#
loop_
_entity_poly.entity_id
_entity_poly.type
_entity_poly.pdbx_seq_one_letter_code
_entity_poly.pdbx_strand_id
1 'polypeptide(L)'
;MARWVWWYFTLKIIELADTVIFILRKKYNQISFLHVYHHTITVITTWIICKYVPGGMWTFVMLPNCAVHVIMYMYYFCACLGPEMQKVVIPWKKSMTSLQLIQFAIMVTHMFQTLLPSCEPTRKPLAYFIMSQLCFAFYLFLDYYRKSYLRKKIE
;
A
#
# COMPACT_ATOMS: atom_id res chain seq x y z
N MET A 1 -19.96 -9.25 0.49
CA MET A 1 -18.64 -8.69 0.10
C MET A 1 -18.70 -7.21 -0.26
N ALA A 2 -19.62 -6.77 -1.11
CA ALA A 2 -19.70 -5.36 -1.56
C ALA A 2 -19.67 -4.30 -0.44
N ARG A 3 -20.36 -4.51 0.69
CA ARG A 3 -20.31 -3.60 1.85
C ARG A 3 -18.89 -3.40 2.40
N TRP A 4 -18.09 -4.47 2.47
CA TRP A 4 -16.71 -4.41 2.94
C TRP A 4 -15.81 -3.67 1.95
N VAL A 5 -16.04 -3.87 0.65
CA VAL A 5 -15.34 -3.15 -0.41
C VAL A 5 -15.64 -1.65 -0.35
N TRP A 6 -16.88 -1.28 -0.05
CA TRP A 6 -17.28 0.12 0.13
C TRP A 6 -16.63 0.77 1.37
N TRP A 7 -16.58 0.06 2.50
CA TRP A 7 -15.85 0.53 3.69
C TRP A 7 -14.36 0.69 3.41
N TYR A 8 -13.74 -0.25 2.70
CA TYR A 8 -12.34 -0.15 2.31
C TYR A 8 -12.07 1.02 1.35
N PHE A 9 -12.97 1.30 0.40
CA PHE A 9 -12.90 2.51 -0.42
C PHE A 9 -12.92 3.78 0.43
N THR A 10 -13.83 3.83 1.41
CA THR A 10 -13.94 4.94 2.35
C THR A 10 -12.67 5.12 3.18
N LEU A 11 -12.07 4.01 3.65
CA LEU A 11 -10.77 4.05 4.32
C LEU A 11 -9.70 4.66 3.43
N LYS A 12 -9.60 4.27 2.15
CA LYS A 12 -8.63 4.85 1.21
C LYS A 12 -8.80 6.34 0.99
N ILE A 13 -10.03 6.86 1.04
CA ILE A 13 -10.27 8.31 1.03
C ILE A 13 -9.74 8.96 2.31
N ILE A 14 -9.97 8.35 3.47
CA ILE A 14 -9.48 8.86 4.76
C ILE A 14 -7.94 8.87 4.78
N GLU A 15 -7.27 7.89 4.18
CA GLU A 15 -5.81 7.87 4.07
C GLU A 15 -5.23 9.08 3.30
N LEU A 16 -6.02 9.75 2.45
CA LEU A 16 -5.58 10.99 1.81
C LEU A 16 -5.35 12.11 2.83
N ALA A 17 -6.02 12.06 3.99
CA ALA A 17 -5.81 13.00 5.08
C ALA A 17 -4.38 12.96 5.63
N ASP A 18 -3.65 11.84 5.51
CA ASP A 18 -2.23 11.77 5.89
C ASP A 18 -1.40 12.79 5.12
N THR A 19 -1.68 12.94 3.84
CA THR A 19 -1.00 13.90 2.97
C THR A 19 -1.32 15.33 3.38
N VAL A 20 -2.59 15.60 3.74
CA VAL A 20 -3.01 16.90 4.28
C VAL A 20 -2.27 17.20 5.58
N ILE A 21 -2.17 16.23 6.50
CA ILE A 21 -1.45 16.38 7.77
C ILE A 21 0.04 16.66 7.52
N PHE A 22 0.68 15.99 6.56
CA PHE A 22 2.09 16.25 6.22
C PHE A 22 2.32 17.66 5.67
N ILE A 23 1.40 18.16 4.83
CA ILE A 23 1.44 19.54 4.33
C ILE A 23 1.28 20.53 5.49
N LEU A 24 0.29 20.32 6.37
CA LEU A 24 0.06 21.18 7.52
C LEU A 24 1.24 21.19 8.50
N ARG A 25 1.91 20.04 8.70
CA ARG A 25 3.13 19.93 9.51
C ARG A 25 4.40 20.44 8.81
N LYS A 26 4.29 20.95 7.57
CA LYS A 26 5.41 21.40 6.72
C LYS A 26 6.49 20.34 6.53
N LYS A 27 6.14 19.05 6.59
CA LYS A 27 7.07 17.92 6.45
C LYS A 27 7.12 17.40 5.01
N TYR A 28 7.50 18.28 4.07
CA TYR A 28 7.55 17.96 2.64
C TYR A 28 8.48 16.80 2.28
N ASN A 29 9.50 16.53 3.10
CA ASN A 29 10.40 15.37 2.93
C ASN A 29 9.66 14.01 3.00
N GLN A 30 8.46 13.96 3.58
CA GLN A 30 7.64 12.74 3.64
C GLN A 30 6.73 12.58 2.41
N ILE A 31 6.46 13.66 1.68
CA ILE A 31 5.63 13.68 0.46
C ILE A 31 6.50 13.31 -0.74
N SER A 32 6.92 12.05 -0.78
CA SER A 32 7.66 11.52 -1.92
C SER A 32 6.73 11.26 -3.11
N PHE A 33 7.29 11.17 -4.32
CA PHE A 33 6.56 10.72 -5.50
C PHE A 33 5.86 9.37 -5.27
N LEU A 34 6.53 8.43 -4.59
CA LEU A 34 5.97 7.13 -4.22
C LEU A 34 4.70 7.27 -3.37
N HIS A 35 4.72 8.15 -2.37
CA HIS A 35 3.58 8.41 -1.49
C HIS A 35 2.38 8.92 -2.29
N VAL A 36 2.57 10.01 -3.04
CA VAL A 36 1.47 10.65 -3.79
C VAL A 36 0.92 9.72 -4.87
N TYR A 37 1.82 9.05 -5.62
CA TYR A 37 1.42 8.09 -6.64
C TYR A 37 0.60 6.95 -6.04
N HIS A 38 1.10 6.32 -4.97
CA HIS A 38 0.44 5.20 -4.31
C HIS A 38 -0.95 5.58 -3.76
N HIS A 39 -1.05 6.69 -3.01
CA HIS A 39 -2.34 7.13 -2.46
C HIS A 39 -3.35 7.49 -3.56
N THR A 40 -2.92 8.10 -4.66
CA THR A 40 -3.80 8.45 -5.78
C THR A 40 -4.29 7.21 -6.51
N ILE A 41 -3.38 6.30 -6.90
CA ILE A 41 -3.73 5.13 -7.70
C ILE A 41 -4.56 4.12 -6.90
N THR A 42 -4.32 3.98 -5.60
CA THR A 42 -5.08 3.05 -4.74
C THR A 42 -6.52 3.50 -4.57
N VAL A 43 -6.79 4.80 -4.42
CA VAL A 43 -8.17 5.34 -4.37
C VAL A 43 -8.89 5.10 -5.70
N ILE A 44 -8.25 5.43 -6.83
CA ILE A 44 -8.82 5.23 -8.17
C ILE A 44 -9.12 3.74 -8.40
N THR A 45 -8.14 2.87 -8.14
CA THR A 45 -8.27 1.42 -8.35
C THR A 45 -9.36 0.83 -7.46
N THR A 46 -9.44 1.27 -6.19
CA THR A 46 -10.46 0.78 -5.25
C THR A 46 -11.86 1.26 -5.63
N TRP A 47 -12.01 2.48 -6.17
CA TRP A 47 -13.28 2.96 -6.72
C TRP A 47 -13.75 2.09 -7.89
N ILE A 48 -12.84 1.80 -8.83
CA ILE A 48 -13.11 0.93 -9.98
C ILE A 48 -13.55 -0.47 -9.52
N ILE A 49 -12.85 -1.07 -8.54
CA ILE A 49 -13.22 -2.38 -7.97
C ILE A 49 -14.61 -2.30 -7.31
N CYS A 50 -14.87 -1.27 -6.51
CA CYS A 50 -16.16 -1.09 -5.83
C CYS A 50 -17.32 -0.96 -6.84
N LYS A 51 -17.11 -0.23 -7.94
CA LYS A 51 -18.14 0.02 -8.95
C LYS A 51 -18.40 -1.19 -9.85
N TYR A 52 -17.36 -1.90 -10.27
CA TYR A 52 -17.46 -2.89 -11.34
C TYR A 52 -17.37 -4.34 -10.87
N VAL A 53 -16.59 -4.62 -9.83
CA VAL A 53 -16.37 -6.00 -9.33
C VAL A 53 -16.23 -5.99 -7.80
N PRO A 54 -17.32 -5.75 -7.04
CA PRO A 54 -17.28 -5.65 -5.58
C PRO A 54 -17.18 -7.04 -4.89
N GLY A 55 -16.17 -7.83 -5.25
CA GLY A 55 -15.93 -9.18 -4.72
C GLY A 55 -14.91 -9.99 -5.52
N GLY A 56 -14.72 -11.25 -5.12
CA GLY A 56 -13.83 -12.22 -5.80
C GLY A 56 -12.38 -12.16 -5.31
N MET A 57 -11.42 -12.53 -6.16
CA MET A 57 -9.99 -12.59 -5.82
C MET A 57 -9.43 -11.26 -5.29
N TRP A 58 -10.01 -10.13 -5.73
CA TRP A 58 -9.62 -8.79 -5.28
C TRP A 58 -9.76 -8.58 -3.77
N THR A 59 -10.70 -9.27 -3.12
CA THR A 59 -10.88 -9.15 -1.66
C THR A 59 -9.72 -9.78 -0.89
N PHE A 60 -9.01 -10.75 -1.49
CA PHE A 60 -7.82 -11.32 -0.87
C PHE A 60 -6.68 -10.30 -0.84
N VAL A 61 -6.55 -9.39 -1.80
CA VAL A 61 -5.53 -8.33 -1.80
C VAL A 61 -5.81 -7.29 -0.68
N MET A 62 -7.09 -7.03 -0.40
CA MET A 62 -7.52 -6.07 0.62
C MET A 62 -7.20 -6.53 2.05
N LEU A 63 -7.33 -7.83 2.34
CA LEU A 63 -7.14 -8.37 3.69
C LEU A 63 -5.72 -8.19 4.26
N PRO A 64 -4.64 -8.64 3.58
CA PRO A 64 -3.28 -8.42 4.04
C PRO A 64 -2.91 -6.94 3.96
N ASN A 65 -3.49 -6.15 3.03
CA ASN A 65 -3.33 -4.70 3.06
C ASN A 65 -3.82 -4.11 4.38
N CYS A 66 -5.06 -4.38 4.78
CA CYS A 66 -5.58 -3.90 6.06
C CYS A 66 -4.74 -4.37 7.25
N ALA A 67 -4.31 -5.63 7.28
CA ALA A 67 -3.50 -6.18 8.36
C ALA A 67 -2.16 -5.44 8.52
N VAL A 68 -1.42 -5.23 7.43
CA VAL A 68 -0.17 -4.47 7.45
C VAL A 68 -0.41 -3.00 7.77
N HIS A 69 -1.51 -2.44 7.27
CA HIS A 69 -1.83 -1.02 7.46
C HIS A 69 -2.18 -0.71 8.92
N VAL A 70 -2.79 -1.65 9.65
CA VAL A 70 -2.95 -1.55 11.12
C VAL A 70 -1.59 -1.44 11.80
N ILE A 71 -0.64 -2.31 11.45
CA ILE A 71 0.72 -2.31 12.03
C ILE A 71 1.46 -1.01 11.68
N MET A 72 1.34 -0.54 10.43
CA MET A 72 1.95 0.70 9.96
C MET A 72 1.39 1.93 10.67
N TYR A 73 0.07 2.03 10.85
CA TYR A 73 -0.51 3.16 11.57
C TYR A 73 -0.23 3.11 13.07
N MET A 74 -0.16 1.93 13.68
CA MET A 74 0.33 1.79 15.05
C MET A 74 1.76 2.34 15.18
N TYR A 75 2.63 2.04 14.21
CA TYR A 75 3.99 2.61 14.15
C TYR A 75 3.96 4.15 14.04
N TYR A 76 3.12 4.72 13.17
CA TYR A 76 3.02 6.18 13.04
C TYR A 76 2.44 6.85 14.29
N PHE A 77 1.48 6.21 14.96
CA PHE A 77 0.95 6.67 16.23
C PHE A 77 2.05 6.70 17.31
N CYS A 78 2.79 5.62 17.47
CA CYS A 78 3.91 5.55 18.42
C CYS A 78 5.00 6.58 18.10
N ALA A 79 5.29 6.84 16.83
CA ALA A 79 6.23 7.89 16.42
C ALA A 79 5.74 9.31 16.73
N CYS A 80 4.45 9.52 17.03
CA CYS A 80 3.90 10.79 17.46
C CYS A 80 3.91 11.01 18.98
N LEU A 81 4.15 9.96 19.79
CA LEU A 81 4.15 10.03 21.27
C LEU A 81 5.38 10.72 21.89
N GLY A 82 6.27 11.30 21.07
CA GLY A 82 7.39 12.12 21.51
C GLY A 82 8.76 11.60 21.09
N PRO A 83 9.83 12.35 21.39
CA PRO A 83 11.19 12.06 20.92
C PRO A 83 11.79 10.78 21.55
N GLU A 84 11.40 10.43 22.78
CA GLU A 84 11.84 9.19 23.43
C GLU A 84 11.28 7.94 22.71
N MET A 85 9.99 7.96 22.38
CA MET A 85 9.36 6.87 21.62
C MET A 85 9.87 6.81 20.18
N GLN A 86 10.20 7.94 19.55
CA GLN A 86 10.81 7.93 18.22
C GLN A 86 12.13 7.16 18.19
N LYS A 87 13.00 7.30 19.21
CA LYS A 87 14.26 6.55 19.28
C LYS A 87 14.03 5.03 19.31
N VAL A 88 13.01 4.58 20.05
CA VAL A 88 12.65 3.15 20.13
C VAL A 88 12.10 2.64 18.79
N VAL A 89 11.35 3.48 18.07
CA VAL A 89 10.59 3.10 16.88
C VAL A 89 11.40 3.22 15.58
N ILE A 90 12.39 4.12 15.49
CA ILE A 90 13.28 4.29 14.32
C ILE A 90 13.94 2.98 13.83
N PRO A 91 14.54 2.11 14.67
CA PRO A 91 15.15 0.87 14.19
C PRO A 91 14.14 -0.09 13.54
N TRP A 92 12.87 -0.03 13.95
CA TRP A 92 11.80 -0.86 13.40
C TRP A 92 11.33 -0.39 12.02
N LYS A 93 11.73 0.80 11.56
CA LYS A 93 11.36 1.34 10.25
C LYS A 93 11.76 0.40 9.10
N LYS A 94 12.94 -0.22 9.20
CA LYS A 94 13.44 -1.18 8.20
C LYS A 94 12.56 -2.43 8.17
N SER A 95 12.27 -3.01 9.34
CA SER A 95 11.39 -4.18 9.47
C SER A 95 9.98 -3.91 8.94
N MET A 96 9.43 -2.71 9.18
CA MET A 96 8.14 -2.28 8.62
C MET A 96 8.16 -2.26 7.10
N THR A 97 9.21 -1.67 6.50
CA THR A 97 9.33 -1.59 5.03
C THR A 97 9.51 -3.00 4.43
N SER A 98 10.26 -3.88 5.10
CA SER A 98 10.38 -5.29 4.70
C SER A 98 9.03 -6.02 4.75
N LEU A 99 8.22 -5.77 5.78
CA LEU A 99 6.90 -6.36 5.94
C LEU A 99 5.95 -5.91 4.83
N GLN A 100 5.97 -4.63 4.45
CA GLN A 100 5.24 -4.11 3.29
C GLN A 100 5.69 -4.77 1.98
N LEU A 101 7.00 -4.97 1.77
CA LEU A 101 7.51 -5.68 0.60
C LEU A 101 7.05 -7.14 0.53
N ILE A 102 7.07 -7.85 1.66
CA ILE A 102 6.56 -9.23 1.74
C ILE A 102 5.07 -9.28 1.40
N GLN A 103 4.28 -8.32 1.92
CA GLN A 103 2.87 -8.19 1.58
C GLN A 103 2.66 -8.01 0.07
N PHE A 104 3.42 -7.11 -0.57
CA PHE A 104 3.34 -6.93 -2.02
C PHE A 104 3.72 -8.19 -2.79
N ALA A 105 4.75 -8.92 -2.37
CA ALA A 105 5.13 -10.18 -2.99
C ALA A 105 4.01 -11.23 -2.92
N ILE A 106 3.36 -11.38 -1.76
CA ILE A 106 2.21 -12.28 -1.58
C ILE A 106 1.04 -11.86 -2.49
N MET A 107 0.72 -10.56 -2.52
CA MET A 107 -0.36 -10.03 -3.36
C MET A 107 -0.08 -10.26 -4.85
N VAL A 108 1.15 -10.04 -5.31
CA VAL A 108 1.56 -10.29 -6.69
C VAL A 108 1.44 -11.78 -7.04
N THR A 109 1.95 -12.68 -6.19
CA THR A 109 1.85 -14.13 -6.40
C THR A 109 0.41 -14.61 -6.45
N HIS A 110 -0.47 -14.08 -5.60
CA HIS A 110 -1.90 -14.39 -5.67
C HIS A 110 -2.52 -13.89 -6.97
N MET A 111 -2.15 -12.69 -7.42
CA MET A 111 -2.65 -12.13 -8.68
C MET A 111 -2.20 -12.93 -9.91
N PHE A 112 -1.01 -13.54 -9.88
CA PHE A 112 -0.55 -14.45 -10.94
C PHE A 112 -1.48 -15.65 -11.15
N GLN A 113 -2.23 -16.09 -10.14
CA GLN A 113 -3.21 -17.18 -10.28
C GLN A 113 -4.35 -16.80 -11.24
N THR A 114 -4.60 -15.50 -11.46
CA THR A 114 -5.57 -14.99 -12.43
C THR A 114 -5.16 -15.26 -13.89
N LEU A 115 -3.89 -15.59 -14.14
CA LEU A 115 -3.39 -15.96 -15.47
C LEU A 115 -3.57 -17.45 -15.77
N LEU A 116 -3.97 -18.27 -14.78
CA LEU A 116 -4.20 -19.69 -14.99
C LEU A 116 -5.48 -19.91 -15.82
N PRO A 117 -5.46 -20.81 -16.81
CA PRO A 117 -6.60 -21.07 -17.69
C PRO A 117 -7.86 -21.55 -16.94
N SER A 118 -7.69 -22.09 -15.73
CA SER A 118 -8.78 -22.57 -14.86
C SER A 118 -9.50 -21.46 -14.09
N CYS A 119 -9.00 -20.22 -14.13
CA CYS A 119 -9.55 -19.09 -13.38
C CYS A 119 -9.70 -17.87 -14.28
N GLU A 120 -10.76 -17.88 -15.11
CA GLU A 120 -11.06 -16.75 -15.97
C GLU A 120 -11.75 -15.63 -15.19
N PRO A 121 -11.13 -14.45 -15.02
CA PRO A 121 -11.81 -13.31 -14.42
C PRO A 121 -12.92 -12.82 -15.36
N THR A 122 -14.07 -12.47 -14.78
CA THR A 122 -15.25 -11.96 -15.50
C THR A 122 -14.94 -10.71 -16.34
N ARG A 123 -13.85 -9.98 -16.04
CA ARG A 123 -13.37 -8.80 -16.79
C ARG A 123 -11.85 -8.82 -16.93
N LYS A 124 -11.34 -9.55 -17.93
CA LYS A 124 -9.91 -9.64 -18.28
C LYS A 124 -9.17 -8.29 -18.36
N PRO A 125 -9.65 -7.24 -19.08
CA PRO A 125 -8.88 -5.98 -19.19
C PRO A 125 -8.71 -5.26 -17.85
N LEU A 126 -9.72 -5.34 -16.98
CA LEU A 126 -9.65 -4.76 -15.64
C LEU A 126 -8.62 -5.48 -14.77
N ALA A 127 -8.56 -6.81 -14.89
CA ALA A 127 -7.60 -7.61 -14.14
C ALA A 127 -6.16 -7.29 -14.52
N TYR A 128 -5.87 -7.16 -15.82
CA TYR A 128 -4.53 -6.77 -16.30
C TYR A 128 -4.13 -5.37 -15.85
N PHE A 129 -5.07 -4.42 -15.87
CA PHE A 129 -4.82 -3.06 -15.38
C PHE A 129 -4.42 -3.07 -13.90
N ILE A 130 -5.20 -3.73 -13.04
CA ILE A 130 -4.93 -3.77 -11.59
C ILE A 130 -3.61 -4.50 -11.30
N MET A 131 -3.33 -5.60 -12.01
CA MET A 131 -2.06 -6.31 -11.88
C MET A 131 -0.87 -5.44 -12.27
N SER A 132 -0.99 -4.66 -13.36
CA SER A 132 0.03 -3.69 -13.76
C SER A 132 0.29 -2.64 -12.67
N GLN A 133 -0.78 -2.06 -12.08
CA GLN A 133 -0.63 -1.09 -10.98
C GLN A 133 0.02 -1.70 -9.74
N LEU A 134 -0.33 -2.95 -9.40
CA LEU A 134 0.25 -3.66 -8.25
C LEU A 134 1.75 -3.94 -8.46
N CYS A 135 2.15 -4.40 -9.65
CA CYS A 135 3.55 -4.62 -10.00
C CYS A 135 4.36 -3.32 -9.99
N PHE A 136 3.78 -2.23 -10.49
CA PHE A 136 4.45 -0.93 -10.49
C PHE A 136 4.60 -0.37 -9.06
N ALA A 137 3.59 -0.51 -8.20
CA ALA A 137 3.70 -0.17 -6.79
C ALA A 137 4.80 -0.98 -6.10
N PHE A 138 4.87 -2.30 -6.34
CA PHE A 138 5.93 -3.15 -5.80
C PHE A 138 7.32 -2.71 -6.25
N TYR A 139 7.49 -2.36 -7.54
CA TYR A 139 8.73 -1.81 -8.06
C TYR A 139 9.16 -0.53 -7.34
N LEU A 140 8.24 0.42 -7.14
CA LEU A 140 8.56 1.67 -6.45
C LEU A 140 8.94 1.44 -4.98
N PHE A 141 8.30 0.51 -4.29
CA PHE A 141 8.67 0.13 -2.92
C PHE A 141 10.05 -0.55 -2.87
N LEU A 142 10.39 -1.39 -3.85
CA LEU A 142 11.70 -2.00 -3.98
C LEU A 142 12.79 -0.94 -4.25
N ASP A 143 12.52 0.01 -5.15
CA ASP A 143 13.42 1.13 -5.44
C ASP A 143 13.65 1.99 -4.18
N TYR A 144 12.57 2.32 -3.46
CA TYR A 144 12.66 3.04 -2.18
C TYR A 144 13.49 2.27 -1.14
N TYR A 145 13.26 0.96 -0.99
CA TYR A 145 14.02 0.12 -0.05
C TYR A 145 15.50 0.06 -0.43
N ARG A 146 15.82 -0.08 -1.73
CA ARG A 146 17.19 -0.08 -2.23
C ARG A 146 17.89 1.25 -1.94
N LYS A 147 17.25 2.37 -2.29
CA LYS A 147 17.80 3.72 -2.08
C LYS A 147 17.94 4.09 -0.61
N SER A 148 17.04 3.65 0.26
CA SER A 148 17.02 4.05 1.67
C SER A 148 17.86 3.16 2.58
N TYR A 149 18.04 1.86 2.25
CA TYR A 149 18.65 0.88 3.16
C TYR A 149 19.84 0.11 2.59
N LEU A 150 19.92 -0.09 1.27
CA LEU A 150 20.99 -0.89 0.63
C LEU A 150 22.07 -0.02 0.01
N ARG A 151 21.72 1.16 -0.51
CA ARG A 151 22.70 2.15 -0.93
C ARG A 151 23.43 2.61 0.33
N LYS A 152 24.59 2.00 0.62
CA LYS A 152 25.53 2.50 1.61
C LYS A 152 25.66 4.01 1.36
N LYS A 153 25.41 4.82 2.39
CA LYS A 153 25.99 6.16 2.43
C LYS A 153 27.49 5.93 2.26
N ILE A 154 28.00 6.23 1.07
CA ILE A 154 29.42 6.47 0.89
C ILE A 154 29.58 7.90 1.44
N GLU A 155 29.74 7.98 2.76
CA GLU A 155 30.27 9.12 3.50
C GLU A 155 31.36 8.56 4.41
#